data_AF-A0A969RWF9-F1
#
_entry.id   AF-A0A969RWF9-F1
#
_cell.length_a   1.000
_cell.length_b   1.000
_cell.length_c   1.000
_cell.angle_alpha   90.00
_cell.angle_beta   90.00
_cell.angle_gamma   90.00
#
_symmetry.space_group_name_H-M   'P 1'
#
loop_
_entity.id
_entity.type
_entity.pdbx_description
1 polymer ?
#
loop_
_entity_poly.entity_id
_entity_poly.type
_entity_poly.pdbx_seq_one_letter_code
_entity_poly.pdbx_strand_id
1 'polypeptide(L)'
;MCSRREEYNNYETCLHLGGAVGLQALTLPQIREYLNQVGRSDLWEMLGQDADLQVLVEAPLFLSIVILAYPADALEQWRQISSPQERRQDLWDRYICRMFDRYLATYPYGKKKPPAQKQARLWLVWLAQQMQRESQTEFLIEKMQPSGLVGRQKWAYRLIVGLIVGLIVGLYWLGLILG
;
A
#
# COMPACT_ATOMS: atom_id res chain seq x y z
N MET A 1 -21.14 -8.80 7.96
CA MET A 1 -20.03 -9.37 7.15
C MET A 1 -19.85 -8.49 5.93
N CYS A 2 -18.60 -8.17 5.56
CA CYS A 2 -18.27 -7.49 4.30
C CYS A 2 -17.30 -8.37 3.54
N SER A 3 -17.52 -8.60 2.25
CA SER A 3 -16.66 -9.41 1.39
C SER A 3 -16.80 -8.96 -0.05
N ARG A 4 -15.80 -9.28 -0.89
CA ARG A 4 -15.93 -9.11 -2.34
C ARG A 4 -16.90 -10.15 -2.87
N ARG A 5 -17.73 -9.76 -3.84
CA ARG A 5 -18.75 -10.66 -4.42
C ARG A 5 -18.14 -11.94 -4.98
N GLU A 6 -17.00 -11.84 -5.66
CA GLU A 6 -16.30 -12.99 -6.23
C GLU A 6 -15.77 -13.94 -5.14
N GLU A 7 -15.18 -13.39 -4.07
CA GLU A 7 -14.69 -14.20 -2.94
C GLU A 7 -15.85 -14.92 -2.24
N TYR A 8 -16.95 -14.20 -1.95
CA TYR A 8 -18.14 -14.79 -1.35
C TYR A 8 -18.71 -15.95 -2.16
N ASN A 9 -18.81 -15.78 -3.49
CA ASN A 9 -19.34 -16.81 -4.39
C ASN A 9 -18.44 -18.05 -4.50
N ASN A 10 -17.14 -17.92 -4.21
CA ASN A 10 -16.19 -19.02 -4.26
C ASN A 10 -16.13 -19.83 -2.95
N TYR A 11 -16.79 -19.38 -1.88
CA TYR A 11 -16.86 -20.15 -0.63
C TYR A 11 -17.81 -21.34 -0.77
N GLU A 12 -17.37 -22.51 -0.30
CA GLU A 12 -18.19 -23.72 -0.26
C GLU A 12 -19.39 -23.60 0.70
N THR A 13 -19.24 -22.80 1.76
CA THR A 13 -20.29 -22.60 2.76
C THR A 13 -21.03 -21.30 2.49
N CYS A 14 -22.26 -21.39 1.97
CA CYS A 14 -23.15 -20.24 1.84
C CYS A 14 -23.68 -19.83 3.22
N LEU A 15 -23.36 -18.61 3.64
CA LEU A 15 -23.89 -18.05 4.88
C LEU A 15 -25.36 -17.68 4.69
N HIS A 16 -26.23 -18.25 5.51
CA HIS A 16 -27.66 -17.97 5.50
C HIS A 16 -27.94 -16.61 6.18
N LEU A 17 -27.69 -15.53 5.45
CA LEU A 17 -27.92 -14.16 5.90
C LEU A 17 -29.32 -13.69 5.49
N GLY A 18 -29.95 -12.83 6.28
CA GLY A 18 -31.28 -12.27 5.99
C GLY A 18 -31.33 -11.27 4.83
N GLY A 19 -30.19 -10.98 4.20
CA GLY A 19 -30.08 -10.06 3.06
C GLY A 19 -28.63 -9.64 2.82
N ALA A 20 -28.38 -9.00 1.68
CA ALA A 20 -27.08 -8.47 1.31
C ALA A 20 -27.23 -7.10 0.62
N VAL A 21 -26.30 -6.19 0.90
CA VAL A 21 -26.21 -4.89 0.22
C VAL A 21 -24.96 -4.92 -0.67
N GLY A 22 -25.16 -4.79 -1.97
CA GLY A 22 -24.08 -4.71 -2.94
C GLY A 22 -23.73 -3.26 -3.24
N LEU A 23 -22.46 -2.89 -3.08
CA LEU A 23 -21.96 -1.62 -3.59
C LEU A 23 -21.89 -1.68 -5.12
N GLN A 24 -22.33 -0.60 -5.76
CA GLN A 24 -22.27 -0.40 -7.21
C GLN A 24 -21.23 0.67 -7.54
N ALA A 25 -20.76 0.65 -8.78
CA ALA A 25 -19.93 1.70 -9.35
C ALA A 25 -20.67 3.06 -9.31
N LEU A 26 -19.92 4.15 -9.11
CA LEU A 26 -20.44 5.50 -9.16
C LEU A 26 -20.81 5.88 -10.58
N THR A 27 -21.97 6.51 -10.73
CA THR A 27 -22.39 7.08 -12.02
C THR A 27 -21.76 8.46 -12.23
N LEU A 28 -21.56 8.87 -13.49
CA LEU A 28 -21.03 10.19 -13.83
C LEU A 28 -21.78 11.37 -13.15
N PRO A 29 -23.12 11.38 -13.06
CA PRO A 29 -23.83 12.42 -12.31
C PRO A 29 -23.50 12.44 -10.82
N GLN A 30 -23.35 11.26 -10.18
CA GLN A 30 -22.95 11.16 -8.77
C GLN A 30 -21.52 11.66 -8.55
N ILE A 31 -20.60 11.36 -9.46
CA ILE A 31 -19.21 11.84 -9.39
C ILE A 31 -19.19 13.37 -9.49
N ARG A 32 -19.89 13.94 -10.47
CA ARG A 32 -19.98 15.39 -10.66
C ARG A 32 -20.56 16.09 -9.44
N GLU A 33 -21.67 15.56 -8.92
CA GLU A 33 -22.33 16.10 -7.74
C GLU A 33 -21.43 16.03 -6.50
N TYR A 34 -20.77 14.90 -6.28
CA TYR A 34 -19.81 14.74 -5.18
C TYR A 34 -18.65 15.74 -5.28
N LEU A 35 -18.07 15.92 -6.47
CA LEU A 35 -17.01 16.90 -6.71
C LEU A 35 -17.48 18.33 -6.40
N ASN A 36 -18.71 18.69 -6.76
CA ASN A 36 -19.27 19.99 -6.39
C ASN A 36 -19.42 20.14 -4.87
N GLN A 37 -19.91 19.11 -4.18
CA GLN A 37 -20.11 19.11 -2.73
C GLN A 37 -18.80 19.28 -1.95
N VAL A 38 -17.71 18.69 -2.44
CA VAL A 38 -16.38 18.85 -1.81
C VAL A 38 -15.62 20.08 -2.31
N GLY A 39 -16.26 20.95 -3.10
CA GLY A 39 -15.64 22.17 -3.64
C GLY A 39 -14.53 21.91 -4.66
N ARG A 40 -14.57 20.76 -5.34
CA ARG A 40 -13.57 20.30 -6.32
C ARG A 40 -14.14 20.16 -7.73
N SER A 41 -14.99 21.09 -8.15
CA SER A 41 -15.54 21.13 -9.51
C SER A 41 -14.47 21.28 -10.59
N ASP A 42 -13.30 21.82 -10.23
CA ASP A 42 -12.10 21.93 -11.07
C ASP A 42 -11.63 20.58 -11.62
N LEU A 43 -11.83 19.50 -10.86
CA LEU A 43 -11.45 18.14 -11.27
C LEU A 43 -12.37 17.58 -12.37
N TRP A 44 -13.59 18.10 -12.53
CA TRP A 44 -14.53 17.59 -13.51
C TRP A 44 -14.02 17.75 -14.95
N GLU A 45 -13.40 18.90 -15.25
CA GLU A 45 -12.78 19.14 -16.55
C GLU A 45 -11.61 18.19 -16.81
N MET A 46 -10.79 17.93 -15.79
CA MET A 46 -9.66 17.01 -15.89
C MET A 46 -10.14 15.57 -16.17
N LEU A 47 -11.18 15.10 -15.48
CA LEU A 47 -11.80 13.81 -15.77
C LEU A 47 -12.39 13.76 -17.18
N GLY A 48 -12.95 14.88 -17.67
CA GLY A 48 -13.46 15.01 -19.03
C GLY A 48 -12.44 14.71 -20.15
N GLN A 49 -11.15 14.88 -19.88
CA GLN A 49 -10.06 14.76 -20.86
C GLN A 49 -9.44 13.37 -20.95
N ASP A 50 -9.85 12.43 -20.09
CA ASP A 50 -9.24 11.11 -19.99
C ASP A 50 -10.30 10.03 -19.71
N ALA A 51 -10.67 9.30 -20.75
CA ALA A 51 -11.70 8.26 -20.67
C ALA A 51 -11.31 7.10 -19.75
N ASP A 52 -10.01 6.73 -19.73
CA ASP A 52 -9.51 5.68 -18.82
C ASP A 52 -9.66 6.13 -17.36
N LEU A 53 -9.38 7.42 -17.09
CA LEU A 53 -9.53 7.98 -15.76
C LEU A 53 -10.99 8.07 -15.32
N GLN A 54 -11.92 8.36 -16.23
CA GLN A 54 -13.37 8.34 -15.91
C GLN A 54 -13.81 6.97 -15.42
N VAL A 55 -13.44 5.90 -16.14
CA VAL A 55 -13.74 4.52 -15.73
C VAL A 55 -13.10 4.21 -14.39
N LEU A 56 -11.87 4.67 -14.15
CA LEU A 56 -11.16 4.44 -12.89
C LEU A 56 -11.90 5.06 -11.69
N VAL A 57 -12.39 6.29 -11.81
CA VAL A 57 -13.05 7.01 -10.70
C VAL A 57 -14.48 6.56 -10.43
N GLU A 58 -15.06 5.69 -11.27
CA GLU A 58 -16.31 5.01 -10.94
C GLU A 58 -16.17 4.18 -9.66
N ALA A 59 -14.97 3.69 -9.33
CA ALA A 59 -14.69 3.12 -8.03
C ALA A 59 -14.41 4.25 -7.00
N PRO A 60 -15.21 4.39 -5.92
CA PRO A 60 -15.11 5.50 -4.97
C PRO A 60 -13.71 5.74 -4.37
N LEU A 61 -12.94 4.67 -4.20
CA LEU A 61 -11.57 4.72 -3.73
C LEU A 61 -10.69 5.56 -4.67
N PHE A 62 -10.79 5.34 -5.98
CA PHE A 62 -9.95 6.06 -6.95
C PHE A 62 -10.40 7.51 -7.10
N LEU A 63 -11.70 7.81 -7.01
CA LEU A 63 -12.17 9.20 -6.93
C LEU A 63 -11.54 9.94 -5.74
N SER A 64 -11.50 9.27 -4.58
CA SER A 64 -10.84 9.81 -3.38
C SER A 64 -9.33 10.00 -3.60
N ILE A 65 -8.66 9.07 -4.29
CA ILE A 65 -7.24 9.18 -4.66
C ILE A 65 -7.01 10.40 -5.56
N VAL A 66 -7.84 10.63 -6.58
CA VAL A 66 -7.70 11.77 -7.50
C VAL A 66 -7.84 13.11 -6.74
N ILE A 67 -8.86 13.24 -5.89
CA ILE A 67 -9.06 14.42 -5.04
C ILE A 67 -7.85 14.65 -4.13
N LEU A 68 -7.36 13.56 -3.54
CA LEU A 68 -6.17 13.54 -2.70
C LEU A 68 -4.87 13.63 -3.50
N ALA A 69 -4.81 13.55 -4.82
CA ALA A 69 -3.55 13.66 -5.57
C ALA A 69 -3.37 15.06 -6.15
N TYR A 70 -4.45 15.67 -6.64
CA TYR A 70 -4.42 16.97 -7.29
C TYR A 70 -5.04 18.05 -6.40
N PRO A 71 -4.25 18.93 -5.77
CA PRO A 71 -4.74 20.24 -5.32
C PRO A 71 -5.08 21.15 -6.53
N ALA A 72 -5.76 22.27 -6.27
CA ALA A 72 -6.20 23.20 -7.32
C ALA A 72 -5.03 23.76 -8.17
N ASP A 73 -3.85 23.95 -7.57
CA ASP A 73 -2.65 24.47 -8.22
C ASP A 73 -1.90 23.42 -9.07
N ALA A 74 -2.22 22.13 -8.92
CA ALA A 74 -1.56 21.05 -9.66
C ALA A 74 -2.23 20.72 -11.01
N LEU A 75 -3.42 21.28 -11.29
CA LEU A 75 -4.17 20.95 -12.50
C LEU A 75 -3.51 21.43 -13.79
N GLU A 76 -2.81 22.55 -13.76
CA GLU A 76 -2.09 23.04 -14.93
C GLU A 76 -0.95 22.11 -15.35
N GLN A 77 -0.30 21.46 -14.38
CA GLN A 77 0.75 20.48 -14.65
C GLN A 77 0.17 19.23 -15.31
N TRP A 78 -1.03 18.80 -14.89
CA TRP A 78 -1.73 17.68 -15.53
C TRP A 78 -2.03 17.94 -17.01
N ARG A 79 -2.52 19.15 -17.34
CA ARG A 79 -2.87 19.54 -18.71
C ARG A 79 -1.67 19.49 -19.67
N GLN A 80 -0.45 19.64 -19.16
CA GLN A 80 0.79 19.56 -19.95
C GLN A 80 1.22 18.12 -20.27
N ILE A 81 0.67 17.12 -19.56
CA ILE A 81 1.01 15.72 -19.79
C ILE A 81 0.15 15.18 -20.94
N SER A 82 0.80 14.85 -22.04
CA SER A 82 0.14 14.39 -23.27
C SER A 82 -0.18 12.88 -23.26
N SER A 83 0.62 12.09 -22.54
CA SER A 83 0.51 10.63 -22.54
C SER A 83 -0.39 10.12 -21.40
N PRO A 84 -1.40 9.26 -21.68
CA PRO A 84 -2.22 8.62 -20.65
C PRO A 84 -1.39 7.81 -19.64
N GLN A 85 -0.29 7.20 -20.08
CA GLN A 85 0.61 6.44 -19.22
C GLN A 85 1.35 7.35 -18.25
N GLU A 86 1.86 8.49 -18.73
CA GLU A 86 2.54 9.49 -17.90
C GLU A 86 1.58 10.13 -16.91
N ARG A 87 0.34 10.40 -17.33
CA ARG A 87 -0.75 10.89 -16.46
C ARG A 87 -1.01 9.94 -15.30
N ARG A 88 -1.16 8.64 -15.58
CA ARG A 88 -1.34 7.62 -14.54
C ARG A 88 -0.15 7.58 -13.59
N GLN A 89 1.07 7.66 -14.11
CA GLN A 89 2.27 7.67 -13.28
C GLN A 89 2.32 8.91 -12.38
N ASP A 90 2.03 10.10 -12.92
CA ASP A 90 1.96 11.36 -12.17
C ASP A 90 0.89 11.30 -11.07
N LEU A 91 -0.30 10.75 -11.35
CA LEU A 91 -1.36 10.54 -10.35
C LEU A 91 -0.85 9.71 -9.16
N TRP A 92 -0.19 8.58 -9.44
CA TRP A 92 0.34 7.70 -8.40
C TRP A 92 1.47 8.33 -7.62
N ASP A 93 2.43 8.96 -8.30
CA ASP A 93 3.57 9.60 -7.65
C ASP A 93 3.09 10.75 -6.74
N ARG A 94 2.13 11.59 -7.19
CA ARG A 94 1.52 12.63 -6.36
C ARG A 94 0.78 12.08 -5.15
N TYR A 95 -0.05 11.07 -5.36
CA TYR A 95 -0.78 10.41 -4.28
C TYR A 95 0.19 9.87 -3.22
N ILE A 96 1.25 9.17 -3.63
CA ILE A 96 2.27 8.63 -2.72
C ILE A 96 2.94 9.77 -1.94
N CYS A 97 3.37 10.84 -2.60
CA CYS A 97 3.95 12.01 -1.93
C CYS A 97 3.00 12.59 -0.87
N ARG A 98 1.74 12.82 -1.22
CA ARG A 98 0.75 13.34 -0.27
C ARG A 98 0.45 12.41 0.89
N MET A 99 0.53 11.08 0.69
CA MET A 99 0.34 10.13 1.79
C MET A 99 1.50 10.20 2.80
N PHE A 100 2.74 10.43 2.33
CA PHE A 100 3.86 10.68 3.23
C PHE A 100 3.66 11.97 4.03
N ASP A 101 3.25 13.06 3.37
CA ASP A 101 3.03 14.35 4.05
C ASP A 101 1.90 14.24 5.10
N ARG A 102 0.79 13.61 4.73
CA ARG A 102 -0.34 13.36 5.63
C ARG A 102 0.07 12.51 6.84
N TYR A 103 0.88 11.48 6.63
CA TYR A 103 1.36 10.64 7.71
C TYR A 103 2.23 11.42 8.69
N LEU A 104 3.16 12.24 8.20
CA LEU A 104 4.03 13.07 9.04
C LEU A 104 3.25 14.12 9.84
N ALA A 105 2.17 14.65 9.29
CA ALA A 105 1.27 15.57 10.00
C ALA A 105 0.47 14.87 11.10
N THR A 106 0.07 13.61 10.91
CA THR A 106 -0.81 12.87 11.83
C THR A 106 -0.03 12.13 12.92
N TYR A 107 1.13 11.56 12.56
CA TYR A 107 1.97 10.74 13.43
C TYR A 107 3.37 11.34 13.49
N PRO A 108 3.56 12.42 14.27
CA PRO A 108 4.88 13.00 14.44
C PRO A 108 5.81 11.95 15.05
N TYR A 109 7.01 11.80 14.49
CA TYR A 109 8.02 10.83 14.91
C TYR A 109 8.65 11.16 16.28
N GLY A 110 7.88 11.66 17.24
CA GLY A 110 8.37 12.08 18.56
C GLY A 110 9.69 12.87 18.46
N LYS A 111 10.72 12.41 19.18
CA LYS A 111 12.08 13.00 19.14
C LYS A 111 12.97 12.45 18.01
N LYS A 112 12.52 11.47 17.24
CA LYS A 112 13.30 10.84 16.17
C LYS A 112 13.02 11.53 14.84
N LYS A 113 14.02 11.60 13.97
CA LYS A 113 13.81 12.08 12.60
C LYS A 113 13.07 10.99 11.80
N PRO A 114 12.00 11.34 11.05
CA PRO A 114 11.40 10.39 10.12
C PRO A 114 12.42 9.92 9.08
N PRO A 115 12.29 8.69 8.55
CA PRO A 115 13.10 8.26 7.43
C PRO A 115 12.86 9.17 6.22
N ALA A 116 13.89 9.35 5.39
CA ALA A 116 13.73 10.08 4.14
C ALA A 116 12.70 9.36 3.25
N GLN A 117 11.83 10.12 2.58
CA GLN A 117 10.76 9.56 1.74
C GLN A 117 11.28 8.53 0.72
N LYS A 118 12.42 8.81 0.09
CA LYS A 118 13.08 7.89 -0.85
C LYS A 118 13.44 6.55 -0.21
N GLN A 119 13.95 6.59 1.03
CA GLN A 119 14.32 5.39 1.78
C GLN A 119 13.07 4.59 2.17
N ALA A 120 12.03 5.26 2.67
CA ALA A 120 10.77 4.62 2.99
C ALA A 120 10.13 3.96 1.76
N ARG A 121 10.16 4.62 0.60
CA ARG A 121 9.67 4.04 -0.66
C ARG A 121 10.42 2.74 -1.02
N LEU A 122 11.75 2.71 -0.90
CA LEU A 122 12.54 1.51 -1.17
C LEU A 122 12.15 0.34 -0.25
N TRP A 123 11.93 0.61 1.03
CA TRP A 123 11.47 -0.41 1.98
C TRP A 123 10.06 -0.92 1.66
N LEU A 124 9.14 -0.03 1.28
CA LEU A 124 7.79 -0.41 0.89
C LEU A 124 7.79 -1.22 -0.41
N VAL A 125 8.64 -0.90 -1.37
CA VAL A 125 8.82 -1.70 -2.60
C VAL A 125 9.34 -3.09 -2.25
N TRP A 126 10.36 -3.18 -1.40
CA TRP A 126 10.88 -4.46 -0.94
C TRP A 126 9.80 -5.29 -0.23
N LEU A 127 9.01 -4.66 0.64
CA LEU A 127 7.93 -5.32 1.37
C LEU A 127 6.85 -5.84 0.41
N ALA A 128 6.41 -5.00 -0.55
CA ALA A 128 5.41 -5.39 -1.54
C ALA A 128 5.88 -6.59 -2.38
N GLN A 129 7.15 -6.58 -2.82
CA GLN A 129 7.74 -7.72 -3.54
C GLN A 129 7.79 -8.99 -2.69
N GLN A 130 8.08 -8.87 -1.39
CA GLN A 130 8.07 -10.02 -0.49
C GLN A 130 6.66 -10.59 -0.31
N MET A 131 5.67 -9.72 -0.06
CA MET A 131 4.28 -10.11 0.09
C MET A 131 3.75 -10.78 -1.19
N GLN A 132 4.12 -10.28 -2.37
CA GLN A 132 3.77 -10.90 -3.64
C GLN A 132 4.37 -12.30 -3.80
N ARG A 133 5.66 -12.48 -3.45
CA ARG A 133 6.33 -13.79 -3.50
C ARG A 133 5.68 -14.82 -2.58
N GLU A 134 5.21 -14.38 -1.42
CA GLU A 134 4.59 -15.26 -0.42
C GLU A 134 3.06 -15.35 -0.58
N SER A 135 2.48 -14.68 -1.58
CA SER A 135 1.02 -14.57 -1.78
C SER A 135 0.27 -14.12 -0.52
N GLN A 136 0.90 -13.23 0.25
CA GLN A 136 0.31 -12.66 1.46
C GLN A 136 -0.41 -11.36 1.13
N THR A 137 -1.69 -11.28 1.48
CA THR A 137 -2.49 -10.04 1.39
C THR A 137 -2.40 -9.20 2.67
N GLU A 138 -2.07 -9.82 3.80
CA GLU A 138 -1.96 -9.19 5.10
C GLU A 138 -0.53 -9.32 5.63
N PHE A 139 0.03 -8.20 6.08
CA PHE A 139 1.33 -8.16 6.72
C PHE A 139 1.18 -8.18 8.24
N LEU A 140 1.73 -9.21 8.87
CA LEU A 140 1.81 -9.35 10.33
C LEU A 140 3.29 -9.41 10.70
N ILE A 141 3.72 -8.57 11.65
CA ILE A 141 5.15 -8.47 12.04
C ILE A 141 5.65 -9.80 12.60
N GLU A 142 4.77 -10.56 13.26
CA GLU A 142 5.03 -11.89 13.80
C GLU A 142 5.34 -12.93 12.73
N LYS A 143 4.83 -12.73 11.50
CA LYS A 143 5.10 -13.58 10.34
C LYS A 143 6.36 -13.16 9.58
N MET A 144 7.04 -12.09 10.00
CA MET A 144 8.30 -11.67 9.39
C MET A 144 9.37 -12.73 9.68
N GLN A 145 9.52 -13.69 8.77
CA GLN A 145 10.52 -14.73 8.89
C GLN A 145 11.92 -14.20 8.49
N PRO A 146 12.99 -14.67 9.16
CA PRO A 146 14.38 -14.38 8.76
C PRO A 146 14.72 -14.81 7.33
N SER A 147 13.90 -15.68 6.73
CA SER A 147 14.02 -16.14 5.34
C SER A 147 13.95 -14.98 4.32
N GLY A 148 13.26 -13.89 4.65
CA GLY A 148 13.16 -12.67 3.84
C GLY A 148 14.40 -11.77 3.85
N LEU A 149 15.37 -12.00 4.75
CA LEU A 149 16.62 -11.22 4.79
C LEU A 149 17.40 -11.40 3.47
N VAL A 150 17.82 -10.30 2.84
CA VAL A 150 18.53 -10.33 1.53
C VAL A 150 20.04 -10.14 1.72
N GLY A 151 20.84 -10.91 0.98
CA GLY A 151 22.29 -10.72 0.85
C GLY A 151 23.07 -10.74 2.17
N ARG A 152 23.72 -9.62 2.50
CA ARG A 152 24.61 -9.48 3.67
C ARG A 152 23.90 -9.71 5.00
N GLN A 153 22.63 -9.31 5.12
CA GLN A 153 21.87 -9.50 6.36
C GLN A 153 21.59 -10.98 6.64
N LYS A 154 21.33 -11.77 5.59
CA LYS A 154 21.18 -13.22 5.70
C LYS A 154 22.47 -13.90 6.14
N TRP A 155 23.60 -13.42 5.62
CA TRP A 155 24.93 -13.94 5.97
C TRP A 155 25.30 -13.59 7.42
N ALA A 156 25.10 -12.34 7.83
CA ALA A 156 25.30 -11.91 9.20
C ALA A 156 24.38 -12.68 10.18
N TYR A 157 23.10 -12.85 9.84
CA TYR A 157 22.18 -13.65 10.63
C TYR A 157 22.66 -15.10 10.79
N ARG A 158 23.09 -15.74 9.70
CA ARG A 158 23.64 -17.11 9.75
C ARG A 158 24.90 -17.21 10.60
N LEU A 159 25.82 -16.24 10.50
CA LEU A 159 27.01 -16.20 11.35
C LEU A 159 26.66 -16.07 12.84
N ILE A 160 25.76 -15.15 13.17
CA ILE A 160 25.35 -14.90 14.56
C ILE A 160 24.68 -16.16 15.14
N VAL A 161 23.73 -16.74 14.41
CA VAL A 161 23.05 -17.98 14.83
C VAL A 161 24.05 -19.13 14.95
N GLY A 162 24.96 -19.28 13.99
CA GLY A 162 26.01 -20.30 14.03
C GLY A 162 26.95 -20.16 15.23
N LEU A 163 27.34 -18.94 15.57
CA LEU A 163 28.15 -18.64 16.77
C LEU A 163 27.41 -18.99 18.05
N ILE A 164 26.13 -18.64 18.17
CA ILE A 164 25.30 -18.94 19.35
C ILE A 164 25.15 -20.45 19.51
N VAL A 165 24.80 -21.17 18.44
CA VAL A 165 24.66 -22.64 18.47
C VAL A 165 25.99 -23.30 18.79
N GLY A 166 27.09 -22.84 18.18
CA GLY A 166 28.43 -23.34 18.45
C GLY A 166 28.85 -23.14 19.91
N LEU A 167 28.54 -21.99 20.51
CA LEU A 167 28.78 -21.72 21.93
C LEU A 167 27.97 -22.65 22.84
N ILE A 168 26.68 -22.85 22.56
CA ILE A 168 25.81 -23.72 23.36
C ILE A 168 26.32 -25.17 23.30
N VAL A 169 26.57 -25.69 22.10
CA VAL A 169 27.07 -27.07 21.91
C VAL A 169 28.45 -27.22 22.54
N GLY A 170 29.35 -26.25 22.35
CA GLY A 170 30.69 -26.25 22.92
C GLY A 170 30.68 -26.29 24.44
N LEU A 171 29.87 -25.45 25.10
CA LEU A 171 29.72 -25.45 26.56
C LEU A 171 29.09 -26.75 27.08
N TYR A 172 28.13 -27.33 26.35
CA TYR A 172 27.51 -28.59 26.72
C TYR A 172 28.51 -29.75 26.67
N TRP A 173 29.32 -29.83 25.60
CA TRP A 173 30.38 -30.82 25.47
C TRP A 173 31.49 -30.64 26.50
N LEU A 174 31.92 -29.40 26.76
CA LEU A 174 32.94 -29.13 27.78
C LEU A 174 32.44 -29.53 29.18
N GLY A 175 31.17 -29.23 29.49
CA GLY A 175 30.53 -29.61 30.75
C GLY A 175 30.36 -31.11 30.94
N LEU A 176 30.14 -31.85 29.85
CA LEU A 176 30.01 -33.32 29.88
C LEU A 176 31.36 -34.05 29.96
N ILE A 177 32.46 -33.39 29.59
CA ILE A 177 33.83 -33.93 29.68
C ILE A 177 34.45 -33.61 31.05
N LEU A 178 34.12 -32.46 31.64
CA LEU A 178 34.68 -31.98 32.90
C LEU A 178 33.82 -32.32 34.13
N GLY A 179 32.64 -32.90 33.96
CA GLY A 179 31.75 -33.37 35.03
C GLY A 179 31.65 -34.88 35.05
#